data_AF-A0A8B8DV55-F1
#
_entry.id   AF-A0A8B8DV55-F1
#
_cell.length_a   1.000
_cell.length_b   1.000
_cell.length_c   1.000
_cell.angle_alpha   90.00
_cell.angle_beta   90.00
_cell.angle_gamma   90.00
#
_symmetry.space_group_name_H-M   'P 1'
#
loop_
_entity.id
_entity.type
_entity.pdbx_description
1 polymer ?
#
loop_
_entity_poly.entity_id
_entity_poly.type
_entity_poly.pdbx_seq_one_letter_code
_entity_poly.pdbx_strand_id
1 'polypeptide(L)'
;MSRDHFLNCRVYRSERSSASRAELAYEWKGMAFLSYPPMPPILSFVAIFILVYLVDTSNACGMQLCYDRWRTAQTAAENGLIKPHNGEKPMCVAQRTHLVCLIAEELNCRTNLQYQMTKRGIIHKMTNSGCNEFGDIFNATAVIDRGPLWPVGENLICTFRSKSAEKTPIKYQHCGLFGDPHLRTFKDEFQTCKVKGAWSLVQNNHIMIMVTNNPVKDHGAATATSKLTVVIKKNEDCASHDFVTYRARTDNLPGTFENGQSDVGPDKSVAIRVMDPGKHVEIYLRFIDTTIRVRQIGRYFTFAIKMPQEIVEQSVDDDTQQLCVQGCPEQEQINYKKYLAEKRKILDLHVGDILMTSDQASELCRKSQVVDFYFDSCVFDLMTTGDKNFTIAAHQLVEDLTALTPGIVKTQENRTYLTPYEEIHPSSGCRLKSDFIPWTCALAVLLCFLFDQRNS
;
A
#
# COMPACT_ATOMS: atom_id res chain seq x y z
N MET A 1 20.08 21.99 -55.36
CA MET A 1 20.12 22.22 -56.81
C MET A 1 18.87 21.55 -57.38
N SER A 2 17.87 22.40 -57.65
CA SER A 2 16.69 22.28 -58.54
C SER A 2 15.89 20.97 -58.60
N ARG A 3 14.60 20.96 -58.20
CA ARG A 3 13.39 21.53 -58.89
C ARG A 3 12.92 20.61 -60.03
N ASP A 4 11.63 20.42 -60.34
CA ASP A 4 10.32 20.60 -59.70
C ASP A 4 9.29 20.28 -60.82
N HIS A 5 8.07 19.90 -60.42
CA HIS A 5 6.79 20.09 -61.13
C HIS A 5 6.51 19.40 -62.49
N PHE A 6 5.38 18.67 -62.61
CA PHE A 6 4.07 19.28 -62.91
C PHE A 6 2.90 18.28 -62.86
N LEU A 7 1.79 18.72 -62.26
CA LEU A 7 0.44 18.16 -62.38
C LEU A 7 -0.09 18.31 -63.82
N ASN A 8 -1.04 17.47 -64.26
CA ASN A 8 -2.48 17.75 -64.19
C ASN A 8 -3.32 16.91 -65.20
N CYS A 9 -4.62 16.82 -64.88
CA CYS A 9 -5.73 16.04 -65.41
C CYS A 9 -5.99 16.06 -66.93
N ARG A 10 -6.63 14.97 -67.44
CA ARG A 10 -7.66 15.06 -68.48
C ARG A 10 -8.73 13.97 -68.37
N VAL A 11 -9.98 14.45 -68.32
CA VAL A 11 -11.26 13.75 -68.44
C VAL A 11 -11.46 13.26 -69.88
N TYR A 12 -12.09 12.10 -70.09
CA TYR A 12 -13.00 11.87 -71.22
C TYR A 12 -14.05 10.78 -70.91
N ARG A 13 -15.26 11.04 -71.41
CA ARG A 13 -16.56 10.39 -71.17
C ARG A 13 -17.06 9.77 -72.48
N SER A 14 -17.72 8.60 -72.43
CA SER A 14 -18.77 8.16 -73.38
C SER A 14 -19.45 6.90 -72.81
N GLU A 15 -20.62 6.96 -72.16
CA GLU A 15 -21.99 6.94 -72.69
C GLU A 15 -22.40 5.78 -73.64
N ARG A 16 -23.34 4.99 -73.08
CA ARG A 16 -24.51 4.28 -73.65
C ARG A 16 -24.34 3.20 -74.74
N SER A 17 -24.88 2.02 -74.40
CA SER A 17 -25.89 1.38 -75.26
C SER A 17 -26.84 0.52 -74.42
N SER A 18 -28.13 0.84 -74.54
CA SER A 18 -29.30 0.14 -74.02
C SER A 18 -29.72 -0.98 -74.98
N ALA A 19 -30.08 -2.15 -74.46
CA ALA A 19 -30.87 -3.14 -75.18
C ALA A 19 -31.96 -3.70 -74.27
N SER A 20 -33.20 -3.56 -74.74
CA SER A 20 -34.48 -3.96 -74.16
C SER A 20 -34.92 -5.37 -74.61
N ARG A 21 -35.61 -6.11 -73.74
CA ARG A 21 -36.69 -7.11 -73.95
C ARG A 21 -36.75 -8.03 -72.71
N ALA A 22 -37.86 -8.52 -72.19
CA ALA A 22 -39.29 -8.37 -72.44
C ALA A 22 -40.03 -8.90 -71.18
N GLU A 23 -41.26 -8.46 -70.96
CA GLU A 23 -42.17 -8.89 -69.88
C GLU A 23 -42.52 -10.38 -69.95
N LEU A 24 -42.84 -10.98 -68.79
CA LEU A 24 -44.17 -11.55 -68.50
C LEU A 24 -44.28 -12.02 -67.05
N ALA A 25 -45.34 -11.56 -66.40
CA ALA A 25 -45.74 -11.89 -65.04
C ALA A 25 -46.28 -13.33 -64.93
N TYR A 26 -45.97 -13.99 -63.82
CA TYR A 26 -46.78 -15.07 -63.25
C TYR A 26 -46.77 -14.97 -61.73
N GLU A 27 -47.95 -14.74 -61.16
CA GLU A 27 -48.24 -14.90 -59.72
C GLU A 27 -47.92 -16.33 -59.26
N TRP A 28 -47.20 -16.46 -58.16
CA TRP A 28 -47.24 -17.66 -57.32
C TRP A 28 -47.64 -17.28 -55.91
N LYS A 29 -48.72 -17.94 -55.48
CA LYS A 29 -49.41 -17.82 -54.20
C LYS A 29 -48.50 -18.18 -53.03
N GLY A 30 -48.67 -17.39 -51.98
CA GLY A 30 -48.37 -17.62 -50.57
C GLY A 30 -47.59 -18.87 -50.17
N MET A 31 -46.39 -18.64 -49.64
CA MET A 31 -45.90 -19.39 -48.49
C MET A 31 -45.61 -18.39 -47.37
N ALA A 32 -46.26 -18.63 -46.23
CA ALA A 32 -46.09 -17.85 -45.02
C ALA A 32 -44.62 -17.89 -44.59
N PHE A 33 -43.93 -16.75 -44.70
CA PHE A 33 -42.69 -16.54 -43.98
C PHE A 33 -43.04 -16.48 -42.49
N LEU A 34 -42.56 -17.46 -41.72
CA LEU A 34 -42.41 -17.34 -40.28
C LEU A 34 -41.43 -16.20 -40.02
N SER A 35 -41.97 -15.00 -39.84
CA SER A 35 -41.26 -13.82 -39.38
C SER A 35 -40.80 -14.08 -37.94
N TYR A 36 -39.57 -14.55 -37.75
CA TYR A 36 -38.90 -14.35 -36.46
C TYR A 36 -38.72 -12.84 -36.27
N PRO A 37 -39.14 -12.25 -35.14
CA PRO A 37 -38.89 -10.83 -34.90
C PRO A 37 -37.38 -10.59 -34.88
N PRO A 38 -36.89 -9.45 -35.39
CA PRO A 38 -35.49 -9.09 -35.20
C PRO A 38 -35.26 -8.97 -33.69
N MET A 39 -34.43 -9.84 -33.13
CA MET A 39 -33.99 -9.66 -31.75
C MET A 39 -33.43 -8.24 -31.61
N PRO A 40 -33.83 -7.46 -30.59
CA PRO A 40 -33.32 -6.11 -30.42
C PRO A 40 -31.79 -6.17 -30.28
N PRO A 41 -31.06 -5.24 -30.91
CA PRO A 41 -29.59 -5.24 -30.94
C PRO A 41 -28.97 -5.31 -29.53
N ILE A 42 -29.71 -4.82 -28.52
CA ILE A 42 -29.32 -4.82 -27.11
C ILE A 42 -29.14 -6.24 -26.56
N LEU A 43 -30.01 -7.20 -26.88
CA LEU A 43 -29.85 -8.58 -26.42
C LEU A 43 -28.64 -9.27 -27.09
N SER A 44 -28.37 -8.94 -28.35
CA SER A 44 -27.17 -9.40 -29.04
C SER A 44 -25.90 -8.79 -28.45
N PHE A 45 -25.91 -7.51 -28.11
CA PHE A 45 -24.78 -6.86 -27.43
C PHE A 45 -24.56 -7.42 -26.03
N VAL A 46 -25.63 -7.66 -25.26
CA VAL A 46 -25.53 -8.29 -23.94
C VAL A 46 -25.02 -9.73 -24.04
N ALA A 47 -25.49 -10.50 -25.03
CA ALA A 47 -24.97 -11.85 -25.26
C ALA A 47 -23.50 -11.85 -25.70
N ILE A 48 -23.09 -10.89 -26.54
CA ILE A 48 -21.68 -10.70 -26.93
C ILE A 48 -20.85 -10.26 -25.72
N PHE A 49 -21.35 -9.33 -24.90
CA PHE A 49 -20.67 -8.91 -23.67
C PHE A 49 -20.54 -10.08 -22.69
N ILE A 50 -21.59 -10.87 -22.49
CA ILE A 50 -21.55 -12.07 -21.65
C ILE A 50 -20.57 -13.09 -22.23
N LEU A 51 -20.56 -13.32 -23.55
CA LEU A 51 -19.61 -14.23 -24.19
C LEU A 51 -18.16 -13.72 -24.07
N VAL A 52 -17.92 -12.42 -24.28
CA VAL A 52 -16.60 -11.80 -24.11
C VAL A 52 -16.17 -11.90 -22.65
N TYR A 53 -17.06 -11.62 -21.69
CA TYR A 53 -16.77 -11.71 -20.26
C TYR A 53 -16.54 -13.16 -19.79
N LEU A 54 -17.29 -14.12 -20.34
CA LEU A 54 -17.09 -15.55 -20.07
C LEU A 54 -15.79 -16.07 -20.70
N VAL A 55 -15.41 -15.57 -21.89
CA VAL A 55 -14.13 -15.90 -22.54
C VAL A 55 -12.93 -15.25 -21.83
N ASP A 56 -13.12 -14.07 -21.24
CA ASP A 56 -12.08 -13.34 -20.48
C ASP A 56 -11.86 -13.98 -19.09
N THR A 57 -12.94 -14.47 -18.46
CA THR A 57 -12.86 -15.20 -17.18
C THR A 57 -12.41 -16.65 -17.33
N SER A 58 -12.56 -17.29 -18.50
CA SER A 58 -12.14 -18.67 -18.73
C SER A 58 -10.69 -18.84 -19.23
N ASN A 59 -9.96 -17.75 -19.55
CA ASN A 59 -8.62 -17.80 -20.16
C ASN A 59 -7.57 -16.92 -19.46
N ALA A 60 -7.79 -16.52 -18.21
CA ALA A 60 -6.82 -15.71 -17.49
C ALA A 60 -5.57 -16.53 -17.14
N CYS A 61 -4.56 -16.48 -18.02
CA CYS A 61 -3.26 -17.08 -17.82
C CYS A 61 -2.59 -16.56 -16.53
N GLY A 62 -2.29 -17.45 -15.57
CA GLY A 62 -1.79 -17.13 -14.23
C GLY A 62 -0.35 -16.61 -14.14
N MET A 63 0.16 -15.90 -15.16
CA MET A 63 1.56 -15.43 -15.16
C MET A 63 1.88 -14.49 -14.01
N GLN A 64 0.96 -13.60 -13.64
CA GLN A 64 1.21 -12.67 -12.53
C GLN A 64 1.42 -13.40 -11.21
N LEU A 65 0.62 -14.44 -10.94
CA LEU A 65 0.78 -15.29 -9.77
C LEU A 65 2.16 -15.96 -9.74
N CYS A 66 2.61 -16.51 -10.87
CA CYS A 66 3.92 -17.15 -10.96
C CYS A 66 5.07 -16.14 -10.82
N TYR A 67 4.92 -14.95 -11.37
CA TYR A 67 5.87 -13.87 -11.21
C TYR A 67 5.99 -13.43 -9.75
N ASP A 68 4.87 -13.27 -9.04
CA ASP A 68 4.87 -12.89 -7.63
C ASP A 68 5.51 -13.96 -6.75
N ARG A 69 5.21 -15.25 -6.99
CA ARG A 69 5.86 -16.38 -6.29
C ARG A 69 7.36 -16.43 -6.54
N TRP A 70 7.79 -16.23 -7.78
CA TRP A 70 9.20 -16.16 -8.13
C TRP A 70 9.89 -14.99 -7.42
N ARG A 71 9.26 -13.82 -7.39
CA ARG A 71 9.80 -12.64 -6.71
C ARG A 71 9.98 -12.90 -5.22
N THR A 72 9.00 -13.52 -4.55
CA THR A 72 9.15 -13.94 -3.13
C THR A 72 10.29 -14.93 -2.94
N ALA A 73 10.40 -15.94 -3.82
CA ALA A 73 11.48 -16.94 -3.74
C ALA A 73 12.86 -16.32 -4.00
N GLN A 74 12.95 -15.37 -4.93
CA GLN A 74 14.17 -14.62 -5.23
C GLN A 74 14.59 -13.80 -4.02
N THR A 75 13.67 -13.04 -3.42
CA THR A 75 13.96 -12.27 -2.21
C THR A 75 14.37 -13.17 -1.05
N ALA A 76 13.74 -14.33 -0.89
CA ALA A 76 14.14 -15.32 0.11
C ALA A 76 15.55 -15.89 -0.16
N ALA A 77 15.92 -16.11 -1.42
CA ALA A 77 17.25 -16.54 -1.81
C ALA A 77 18.31 -15.46 -1.50
N GLU A 78 18.03 -14.21 -1.84
CA GLU A 78 18.90 -13.05 -1.58
C GLU A 78 19.07 -12.80 -0.08
N ASN A 79 18.02 -13.05 0.71
CA ASN A 79 18.02 -12.92 2.17
C ASN A 79 18.61 -14.14 2.90
N GLY A 80 19.17 -15.12 2.19
CA GLY A 80 19.78 -16.31 2.81
C GLY A 80 18.80 -17.24 3.54
N LEU A 81 17.49 -17.11 3.28
CA LEU A 81 16.44 -17.93 3.90
C LEU A 81 16.34 -19.32 3.27
N ILE A 82 16.77 -19.43 2.00
CA ILE A 82 16.78 -20.70 1.29
C ILE A 82 18.11 -21.41 1.57
N LYS A 83 18.04 -22.52 2.30
CA LYS A 83 19.16 -23.42 2.58
C LYS A 83 18.93 -24.76 1.88
N PRO A 84 19.30 -24.90 0.60
CA PRO A 84 19.04 -26.12 -0.15
C PRO A 84 19.90 -27.27 0.38
N HIS A 85 19.33 -28.47 0.41
CA HIS A 85 19.93 -29.64 1.07
C HIS A 85 21.29 -30.06 0.49
N ASN A 86 21.51 -29.81 -0.81
CA ASN A 86 22.68 -30.27 -1.55
C ASN A 86 23.72 -29.16 -1.83
N GLY A 87 23.67 -28.04 -1.09
CA GLY A 87 24.57 -26.90 -1.33
C GLY A 87 24.36 -26.21 -2.68
N GLU A 88 23.19 -26.42 -3.31
CA GLU A 88 22.79 -25.72 -4.52
C GLU A 88 22.74 -24.19 -4.28
N LYS A 89 22.89 -23.37 -5.32
CA LYS A 89 22.73 -21.92 -5.18
C LYS A 89 21.25 -21.62 -4.79
N PRO A 90 20.98 -20.79 -3.77
CA PRO A 90 19.63 -20.36 -3.41
C PRO A 90 18.82 -19.80 -4.58
N MET A 91 19.49 -19.09 -5.50
CA MET A 91 18.86 -18.56 -6.70
C MET A 91 18.37 -19.67 -7.66
N CYS A 92 18.97 -20.85 -7.67
CA CYS A 92 18.48 -21.98 -8.47
C CYS A 92 17.11 -22.47 -7.96
N VAL A 93 16.92 -22.53 -6.65
CA VAL A 93 15.62 -22.83 -6.02
C VAL A 93 14.57 -21.78 -6.41
N ALA A 94 14.95 -20.50 -6.43
CA ALA A 94 14.05 -19.42 -6.88
C ALA A 94 13.64 -19.57 -8.36
N GLN A 95 14.61 -19.81 -9.25
CA GLN A 95 14.32 -20.03 -10.68
C GLN A 95 13.46 -21.29 -10.90
N ARG A 96 13.74 -22.39 -10.18
CA ARG A 96 12.94 -23.61 -10.21
C ARG A 96 11.50 -23.38 -9.75
N THR A 97 11.31 -22.57 -8.71
CA THR A 97 9.98 -22.20 -8.21
C THR A 97 9.15 -21.50 -9.29
N HIS A 98 9.79 -20.61 -10.06
CA HIS A 98 9.14 -19.95 -11.20
C HIS A 98 8.77 -20.95 -12.29
N LEU A 99 9.73 -21.80 -12.68
CA LEU A 99 9.55 -22.78 -13.74
C LEU A 99 8.41 -23.76 -13.42
N VAL A 100 8.38 -24.30 -12.19
CA VAL A 100 7.33 -25.24 -11.75
C VAL A 100 5.95 -24.58 -11.74
N CYS A 101 5.84 -23.31 -11.33
CA CYS A 101 4.57 -22.58 -11.40
C CYS A 101 4.10 -22.40 -12.85
N LEU A 102 5.00 -22.02 -13.76
CA LEU A 102 4.66 -21.89 -15.18
C LEU A 102 4.26 -23.22 -15.79
N ILE A 103 4.90 -24.33 -15.43
CA ILE A 103 4.50 -25.66 -15.91
C ILE A 103 3.09 -26.01 -15.41
N ALA A 104 2.71 -25.65 -14.18
CA ALA A 104 1.37 -25.86 -13.66
C ALA A 104 0.29 -25.07 -14.45
N GLU A 105 0.63 -23.88 -14.95
CA GLU A 105 -0.25 -23.03 -15.76
C GLU A 105 -0.28 -23.39 -17.26
N GLU A 106 0.37 -24.48 -17.68
CA GLU A 106 0.57 -24.81 -19.10
C GLU A 106 -0.75 -24.97 -19.87
N LEU A 107 -1.80 -25.52 -19.26
CA LEU A 107 -3.12 -25.68 -19.89
C LEU A 107 -3.79 -24.34 -20.20
N ASN A 108 -3.67 -23.36 -19.30
CA ASN A 108 -4.29 -22.04 -19.42
C ASN A 108 -3.43 -21.06 -20.24
N CYS A 109 -2.11 -21.28 -20.28
CA CYS A 109 -1.15 -20.36 -20.88
C CYS A 109 -0.52 -20.86 -22.19
N ARG A 110 -0.93 -22.03 -22.72
CA ARG A 110 -0.27 -22.69 -23.86
C ARG A 110 -0.06 -21.79 -25.07
N THR A 111 -1.08 -21.01 -25.45
CA THR A 111 -1.07 -20.13 -26.62
C THR A 111 -0.51 -18.74 -26.34
N ASN A 112 -0.17 -18.43 -25.09
CA ASN A 112 0.37 -17.14 -24.69
C ASN A 112 1.87 -17.05 -25.08
N LEU A 113 2.22 -16.07 -25.93
CA LEU A 113 3.59 -15.89 -26.39
C LEU A 113 4.56 -15.53 -25.25
N GLN A 114 4.13 -14.66 -24.34
CA GLN A 114 4.94 -14.23 -23.20
C GLN A 114 5.21 -15.39 -22.24
N TYR A 115 4.26 -16.29 -22.05
CA TYR A 115 4.47 -17.55 -21.33
C TYR A 115 5.58 -18.38 -21.96
N GLN A 116 5.49 -18.64 -23.27
CA GLN A 116 6.46 -19.45 -24.00
C GLN A 116 7.87 -18.84 -23.97
N MET A 117 7.95 -17.51 -24.12
CA MET A 117 9.22 -16.78 -24.01
C MET A 117 9.80 -16.86 -22.59
N THR A 118 8.98 -16.64 -21.57
CA THR A 118 9.39 -16.67 -20.16
C THR A 118 9.86 -18.06 -19.75
N LYS A 119 9.10 -19.11 -20.07
CA LYS A 119 9.45 -20.51 -19.77
C LYS A 119 10.82 -20.88 -20.38
N ARG A 120 11.04 -20.57 -21.67
CA ARG A 120 12.32 -20.82 -22.35
C ARG A 120 13.46 -19.98 -21.76
N GLY A 121 13.20 -18.72 -21.44
CA GLY A 121 14.19 -17.82 -20.85
C GLY A 121 14.69 -18.31 -19.49
N ILE A 122 13.79 -18.81 -18.64
CA ILE A 122 14.14 -19.37 -17.33
C ILE A 122 14.96 -20.65 -17.49
N ILE A 123 14.54 -21.58 -18.36
CA ILE A 123 15.28 -22.81 -18.64
C ILE A 123 16.71 -22.48 -19.10
N HIS A 124 16.84 -21.58 -20.09
CA HIS A 124 18.14 -21.15 -20.59
C HIS A 124 19.02 -20.53 -19.49
N LYS A 125 18.44 -19.66 -18.64
CA LYS A 125 19.13 -19.05 -17.51
C LYS A 125 19.58 -20.09 -16.47
N MET A 126 18.76 -21.09 -16.19
CA MET A 126 19.08 -22.19 -15.26
C MET A 126 20.23 -23.04 -15.80
N THR A 127 20.18 -23.43 -17.08
CA THR A 127 21.27 -24.18 -17.73
C THR A 127 22.59 -23.41 -17.68
N ASN A 128 22.59 -22.12 -18.06
CA ASN A 128 23.80 -21.28 -18.04
C ASN A 128 24.36 -21.06 -16.62
N SER A 129 23.50 -21.11 -15.60
CA SER A 129 23.90 -20.88 -14.20
C SER A 129 24.34 -22.16 -13.47
N GLY A 130 24.25 -23.32 -14.13
CA GLY A 130 24.52 -24.64 -13.55
C GLY A 130 23.44 -25.10 -12.55
N CYS A 131 22.20 -24.65 -12.72
CA CYS A 131 21.06 -25.05 -11.89
C CYS A 131 20.39 -26.31 -12.45
N ASN A 132 19.99 -27.24 -11.57
CA ASN A 132 19.20 -28.40 -12.00
C ASN A 132 17.73 -28.00 -12.17
N GLU A 133 17.04 -28.50 -13.20
CA GLU A 133 15.59 -28.29 -13.37
C GLU A 133 14.78 -28.98 -12.27
N PHE A 134 15.30 -30.08 -11.71
CA PHE A 134 14.70 -30.83 -10.62
C PHE A 134 15.41 -30.56 -9.30
N GLY A 135 14.66 -30.53 -8.20
CA GLY A 135 15.19 -30.28 -6.86
C GLY A 135 14.22 -29.47 -6.00
N ASP A 136 14.76 -28.88 -4.93
CA ASP A 136 13.98 -28.11 -3.96
C ASP A 136 13.25 -26.94 -4.61
N ILE A 137 11.97 -26.77 -4.32
CA ILE A 137 11.19 -25.57 -4.67
C ILE A 137 10.95 -24.73 -3.43
N PHE A 138 10.95 -23.41 -3.60
CA PHE A 138 10.60 -22.50 -2.53
C PHE A 138 9.11 -22.63 -2.25
N ASN A 139 8.79 -23.22 -1.10
CA ASN A 139 7.46 -23.17 -0.55
C ASN A 139 7.39 -22.05 0.49
N ALA A 140 6.69 -20.96 0.16
CA ALA A 140 6.50 -19.85 1.08
C ALA A 140 5.91 -20.33 2.42
N THR A 141 5.00 -21.30 2.43
CA THR A 141 4.43 -21.83 3.69
C THR A 141 5.39 -22.72 4.47
N ALA A 142 6.39 -23.31 3.82
CA ALA A 142 7.45 -24.08 4.50
C ALA A 142 8.58 -23.19 5.02
N VAL A 143 8.78 -22.00 4.42
CA VAL A 143 9.62 -20.93 5.00
C VAL A 143 8.84 -20.12 6.05
N ILE A 144 7.51 -20.16 6.01
CA ILE A 144 6.62 -19.95 7.17
C ILE A 144 6.55 -21.25 8.00
N ASP A 145 7.60 -22.07 8.06
CA ASP A 145 7.94 -22.59 9.37
C ASP A 145 8.33 -21.34 10.15
N ARG A 146 7.34 -20.77 10.86
CA ARG A 146 7.50 -19.60 11.73
C ARG A 146 8.62 -20.02 12.66
N GLY A 147 9.88 -19.73 12.29
CA GLY A 147 11.04 -20.26 12.99
C GLY A 147 10.78 -20.12 14.48
N PRO A 148 11.14 -21.15 15.27
CA PRO A 148 10.54 -21.41 16.58
C PRO A 148 10.26 -20.10 17.30
N LEU A 149 9.02 -19.93 17.81
CA LEU A 149 8.63 -18.80 18.67
C LEU A 149 9.85 -18.37 19.48
N TRP A 150 10.19 -17.06 19.46
CA TRP A 150 11.40 -16.49 20.08
C TRP A 150 11.82 -17.37 21.24
N PRO A 151 13.02 -18.00 21.21
CA PRO A 151 13.24 -19.21 21.99
C PRO A 151 12.76 -18.97 23.43
N VAL A 152 11.72 -19.71 23.83
CA VAL A 152 11.07 -19.59 25.13
C VAL A 152 11.72 -20.66 25.99
N GLY A 153 12.90 -20.33 26.53
CA GLY A 153 13.60 -21.17 27.49
C GLY A 153 13.71 -20.42 28.81
N GLU A 154 13.40 -21.09 29.92
CA GLU A 154 13.41 -20.48 31.27
C GLU A 154 14.81 -20.02 31.72
N ASN A 155 15.88 -20.30 30.97
CA ASN A 155 17.26 -19.98 31.34
C ASN A 155 18.14 -19.51 30.16
N LEU A 156 17.57 -18.85 29.16
CA LEU A 156 18.38 -18.28 28.08
C LEU A 156 19.20 -17.11 28.60
N ILE A 157 20.49 -17.10 28.22
CA ILE A 157 21.39 -16.00 28.56
C ILE A 157 20.86 -14.72 27.90
N CYS A 158 21.14 -13.57 28.51
CA CYS A 158 20.71 -12.27 28.00
C CYS A 158 19.18 -12.13 27.90
N THR A 159 18.45 -12.76 28.81
CA THR A 159 17.03 -12.50 29.02
C THR A 159 16.87 -11.27 29.90
N PHE A 160 16.17 -10.25 29.39
CA PHE A 160 15.89 -9.04 30.16
C PHE A 160 15.17 -9.36 31.47
N ARG A 161 15.68 -8.79 32.56
CA ARG A 161 15.06 -8.84 33.88
C ARG A 161 14.84 -7.42 34.35
N SER A 162 13.57 -7.06 34.54
CA SER A 162 13.22 -5.75 35.08
C SER A 162 13.75 -5.60 36.50
N LYS A 163 14.20 -4.40 36.85
CA LYS A 163 14.67 -4.10 38.21
C LYS A 163 13.52 -4.15 39.24
N SER A 164 12.28 -4.02 38.77
CA SER A 164 11.05 -4.06 39.57
C SER A 164 10.34 -5.42 39.54
N ALA A 165 10.85 -6.38 38.76
CA ALA A 165 10.19 -7.66 38.46
C ALA A 165 9.91 -8.55 39.68
N GLU A 166 10.57 -8.31 40.81
CA GLU A 166 10.28 -9.04 42.06
C GLU A 166 8.88 -8.74 42.63
N LYS A 167 8.20 -7.68 42.16
CA LYS A 167 6.88 -7.24 42.70
C LYS A 167 5.81 -6.98 41.64
N THR A 168 6.17 -6.69 40.39
CA THR A 168 5.18 -6.33 39.35
C THR A 168 5.56 -6.88 37.97
N PRO A 169 4.56 -7.18 37.11
CA PRO A 169 4.82 -7.55 35.73
C PRO A 169 5.47 -6.39 34.96
N ILE A 170 6.34 -6.72 33.99
CA ILE A 170 7.00 -5.74 33.13
C ILE A 170 5.96 -4.91 32.38
N LYS A 171 6.03 -3.59 32.52
CA LYS A 171 5.21 -2.66 31.74
C LYS A 171 5.90 -2.38 30.41
N TYR A 172 5.14 -2.45 29.33
CA TYR A 172 5.61 -2.14 27.98
C TYR A 172 4.96 -0.87 27.46
N GLN A 173 5.72 -0.14 26.65
CA GLN A 173 5.25 0.99 25.86
C GLN A 173 5.45 0.69 24.38
N HIS A 174 4.68 1.39 23.55
CA HIS A 174 4.60 1.13 22.12
C HIS A 174 4.72 2.41 21.33
N CYS A 175 5.45 2.33 20.22
CA CYS A 175 5.50 3.41 19.25
C CYS A 175 5.23 2.83 17.86
N GLY A 176 4.59 3.62 17.00
CA GLY A 176 4.29 3.23 15.63
C GLY A 176 4.42 4.38 14.66
N LEU A 177 4.88 4.10 13.44
CA LEU A 177 4.98 5.04 12.34
C LEU A 177 4.44 4.40 11.05
N PHE A 178 3.57 5.09 10.34
CA PHE A 178 2.97 4.65 9.08
C PHE A 178 2.50 5.84 8.25
N GLY A 179 2.15 5.63 6.99
CA GLY A 179 1.50 6.68 6.20
C GLY A 179 2.35 7.91 5.95
N ASP A 180 1.70 9.07 5.86
CA ASP A 180 2.31 10.40 5.86
C ASP A 180 2.62 10.87 7.28
N PRO A 181 3.87 10.73 7.72
CA PRO A 181 4.20 9.89 8.84
C PRO A 181 3.30 10.18 10.04
N HIS A 182 2.31 9.30 10.20
CA HIS A 182 1.43 9.24 11.34
C HIS A 182 2.14 8.49 12.45
N LEU A 183 2.33 9.18 13.57
CA LEU A 183 3.13 8.75 14.70
C LEU A 183 2.24 8.50 15.90
N ARG A 184 2.38 7.31 16.49
CA ARG A 184 1.96 7.03 17.86
C ARG A 184 3.22 7.01 18.72
N THR A 185 3.32 7.91 19.70
CA THR A 185 4.46 7.95 20.63
C THR A 185 4.31 6.89 21.74
N PHE A 186 5.37 6.66 22.51
CA PHE A 186 5.35 5.80 23.70
C PHE A 186 4.39 6.29 24.80
N LYS A 187 3.96 7.56 24.73
CA LYS A 187 2.98 8.17 25.64
C LYS A 187 1.54 8.08 25.10
N ASP A 188 1.32 7.33 24.03
CA ASP A 188 0.04 7.24 23.32
C ASP A 188 -0.46 8.59 22.79
N GLU A 189 0.47 9.48 22.41
CA GLU A 189 0.14 10.70 21.68
C GLU A 189 0.14 10.41 20.18
N PHE A 190 -0.87 10.94 19.49
CA PHE A 190 -1.10 10.70 18.07
C PHE A 190 -0.88 11.96 17.26
N GLN A 191 0.07 11.91 16.33
CA GLN A 191 0.51 13.07 15.56
C GLN A 191 0.63 12.72 14.08
N THR A 192 0.39 13.69 13.20
CA THR A 192 0.69 13.59 11.76
C THR A 192 1.82 14.55 11.47
N CYS A 193 2.87 14.07 10.84
CA CYS A 193 4.13 14.80 10.74
C CYS A 193 4.62 14.88 9.30
N LYS A 194 5.24 16.00 8.95
CA LYS A 194 5.96 16.13 7.69
C LYS A 194 7.31 15.45 7.77
N VAL A 195 8.16 15.82 8.75
CA VAL A 195 9.45 15.19 9.10
C VAL A 195 10.22 14.65 7.89
N LYS A 196 10.41 15.51 6.88
CA LYS A 196 11.13 15.17 5.64
C LYS A 196 12.60 14.90 5.95
N GLY A 197 13.21 13.93 5.28
CA GLY A 197 14.62 13.59 5.48
C GLY A 197 14.81 12.57 6.60
N ALA A 198 15.98 12.58 7.24
CA ALA A 198 16.36 11.57 8.23
C ALA A 198 16.00 12.03 9.65
N TRP A 199 15.30 11.17 10.40
CA TRP A 199 14.84 11.46 11.76
C TRP A 199 15.08 10.26 12.68
N SER A 200 15.38 10.54 13.95
CA SER A 200 15.53 9.53 15.00
C SER A 200 14.17 9.19 15.59
N LEU A 201 13.79 7.91 15.55
CA LEU A 201 12.59 7.41 16.23
C LEU A 201 12.87 7.13 17.70
N VAL A 202 13.95 6.39 17.97
CA VAL A 202 14.34 5.93 19.31
C VAL A 202 15.85 6.02 19.41
N GLN A 203 16.34 6.59 20.51
CA GLN A 203 17.76 6.67 20.82
C GLN A 203 17.99 6.54 22.33
N ASN A 204 18.48 5.38 22.75
CA ASN A 204 18.81 5.09 24.14
C ASN A 204 20.20 4.44 24.25
N ASN A 205 20.59 3.97 25.43
CA ASN A 205 21.90 3.35 25.66
C ASN A 205 22.14 2.05 24.87
N HIS A 206 21.09 1.43 24.33
CA HIS A 206 21.17 0.12 23.68
C HIS A 206 20.95 0.16 22.17
N ILE A 207 20.09 1.05 21.69
CA ILE A 207 19.72 1.13 20.27
C ILE A 207 19.58 2.57 19.76
N MET A 208 19.73 2.72 18.45
CA MET A 208 19.34 3.90 17.69
C MET A 208 18.52 3.45 16.49
N ILE A 209 17.33 4.00 16.32
CA ILE A 209 16.43 3.71 15.19
C ILE A 209 16.22 5.00 14.41
N MET A 210 16.56 4.97 13.14
CA MET A 210 16.41 6.10 12.23
C MET A 210 15.51 5.74 11.05
N VAL A 211 14.71 6.71 10.62
CA VAL A 211 13.89 6.63 9.41
C VAL A 211 14.26 7.73 8.44
N THR A 212 14.03 7.51 7.16
CA THR A 212 14.09 8.57 6.14
C THR A 212 12.76 8.70 5.42
N ASN A 213 12.13 9.87 5.53
CA ASN A 213 10.86 10.17 4.89
C ASN A 213 11.07 11.00 3.64
N ASN A 214 10.54 10.52 2.52
CA ASN A 214 10.64 11.18 1.22
C ASN A 214 9.25 11.58 0.73
N PRO A 215 9.11 12.70 -0.02
CA PRO A 215 7.83 13.08 -0.61
C PRO A 215 7.23 11.94 -1.45
N VAL A 216 5.92 11.72 -1.32
CA VAL A 216 5.17 10.73 -2.11
C VAL A 216 5.03 11.21 -3.56
N LYS A 217 4.94 12.53 -3.77
CA LYS A 217 4.88 13.18 -5.08
C LYS A 217 5.89 14.31 -5.16
N ASP A 218 6.31 14.63 -6.38
CA ASP A 218 7.11 15.83 -6.65
C ASP A 218 6.36 17.08 -6.18
N HIS A 219 6.99 17.87 -5.32
CA HIS A 219 6.43 19.08 -4.68
C HIS A 219 5.22 18.86 -3.75
N GLY A 220 4.87 17.62 -3.39
CA GLY A 220 3.81 17.32 -2.42
C GLY A 220 4.21 17.56 -0.96
N ALA A 221 3.25 17.94 -0.12
CA ALA A 221 3.43 18.05 1.33
C ALA A 221 3.53 16.67 2.01
N ALA A 222 2.90 15.64 1.41
CA ALA A 222 2.89 14.29 1.94
C ALA A 222 4.23 13.58 1.69
N THR A 223 4.78 13.01 2.75
CA THR A 223 5.98 12.18 2.76
C THR A 223 5.65 10.76 3.18
N ALA A 224 6.58 9.83 3.02
CA ALA A 224 6.42 8.48 3.56
C ALA A 224 7.78 7.83 3.78
N THR A 225 7.85 6.88 4.71
CA THR A 225 9.11 6.25 5.10
C THR A 225 9.64 5.34 4.01
N SER A 226 10.85 5.62 3.52
CA SER A 226 11.49 4.89 2.40
C SER A 226 12.77 4.17 2.80
N LYS A 227 13.29 4.48 3.98
CA LYS A 227 14.47 3.83 4.58
C LYS A 227 14.27 3.73 6.07
N LEU A 228 14.71 2.60 6.63
CA LEU A 228 14.75 2.36 8.07
C LEU A 228 16.10 1.77 8.43
N THR A 229 16.73 2.28 9.48
CA THR A 229 18.02 1.79 10.00
C THR A 229 17.88 1.54 11.50
N VAL A 230 18.24 0.34 11.94
CA VAL A 230 18.36 -0.01 13.36
C VAL A 230 19.82 -0.26 13.65
N VAL A 231 20.38 0.51 14.57
CA VAL A 231 21.74 0.32 15.07
C VAL A 231 21.66 -0.22 16.49
N ILE A 232 22.12 -1.43 16.68
CA ILE A 232 22.31 -2.06 17.99
C ILE A 232 23.69 -1.61 18.48
N LYS A 233 23.72 -0.88 19.59
CA LYS A 233 24.96 -0.37 20.18
C LYS A 233 25.77 -1.54 20.75
N LYS A 234 27.08 -1.30 20.90
CA LYS A 234 28.03 -2.26 21.45
C LYS A 234 27.52 -2.85 22.77
N ASN A 235 27.49 -4.16 22.87
CA ASN A 235 27.21 -4.92 24.10
C ASN A 235 27.91 -6.27 23.96
N GLU A 236 29.08 -6.41 24.60
CA GLU A 236 29.94 -7.58 24.44
C GLU A 236 29.30 -8.85 25.00
N ASP A 237 28.51 -8.72 26.07
CA ASP A 237 27.87 -9.86 26.73
C ASP A 237 26.70 -10.41 25.93
N CYS A 238 25.92 -9.53 25.28
CA CYS A 238 24.60 -9.87 24.77
C CYS A 238 24.32 -9.53 23.31
N ALA A 239 25.23 -8.88 22.59
CA ALA A 239 25.06 -8.59 21.18
C ALA A 239 26.36 -8.83 20.40
N SER A 240 27.28 -7.88 20.44
CA SER A 240 28.53 -7.90 19.69
C SER A 240 29.55 -6.92 20.31
N HIS A 241 30.84 -7.18 20.07
CA HIS A 241 31.93 -6.28 20.42
C HIS A 241 31.89 -4.94 19.68
N ASP A 242 31.21 -4.91 18.52
CA ASP A 242 30.99 -3.72 17.68
C ASP A 242 29.49 -3.43 17.52
N PHE A 243 29.16 -2.30 16.90
CA PHE A 243 27.77 -1.99 16.54
C PHE A 243 27.25 -2.95 15.46
N VAL A 244 25.99 -3.39 15.60
CA VAL A 244 25.31 -4.23 14.60
C VAL A 244 24.24 -3.40 13.93
N THR A 245 24.29 -3.32 12.60
CA THR A 245 23.36 -2.48 11.83
C THR A 245 22.41 -3.36 11.02
N TYR A 246 21.13 -3.04 11.10
CA TYR A 246 20.11 -3.48 10.17
C TYR A 246 19.66 -2.29 9.32
N ARG A 247 19.52 -2.49 8.01
CA ARG A 247 19.12 -1.42 7.08
C ARG A 247 18.15 -1.94 6.03
N ALA A 248 16.98 -1.32 5.98
CA ALA A 248 15.96 -1.54 4.97
C ALA A 248 15.78 -0.31 4.08
N ARG A 249 15.51 -0.52 2.79
CA ARG A 249 15.22 0.52 1.79
C ARG A 249 14.06 0.06 0.93
N THR A 250 13.28 0.98 0.35
CA THR A 250 12.22 0.63 -0.60
C THR A 250 12.67 -0.47 -1.56
N ASP A 251 11.86 -1.52 -1.68
CA ASP A 251 12.09 -2.73 -2.48
C ASP A 251 13.20 -3.67 -1.99
N ASN A 252 13.76 -3.42 -0.81
CA ASN A 252 14.75 -4.25 -0.15
C ASN A 252 14.53 -4.29 1.37
N LEU A 253 13.81 -5.32 1.83
CA LEU A 253 13.62 -5.65 3.24
C LEU A 253 14.39 -6.95 3.57
N PRO A 254 15.65 -6.84 4.06
CA PRO A 254 16.50 -8.00 4.24
C PRO A 254 16.13 -8.83 5.47
N GLY A 255 16.46 -10.12 5.43
CA GLY A 255 16.34 -11.05 6.56
C GLY A 255 17.58 -11.12 7.45
N THR A 256 18.58 -10.29 7.20
CA THR A 256 19.89 -10.31 7.83
C THR A 256 20.36 -8.90 8.19
N PHE A 257 21.27 -8.80 9.15
CA PHE A 257 22.03 -7.59 9.43
C PHE A 257 23.02 -7.29 8.28
N GLU A 258 23.65 -6.11 8.30
CA GLU A 258 24.62 -5.72 7.26
C GLU A 258 25.86 -6.62 7.22
N ASN A 259 26.16 -7.35 8.30
CA ASN A 259 27.21 -8.36 8.35
C ASN A 259 26.80 -9.72 7.72
N GLY A 260 25.57 -9.82 7.17
CA GLY A 260 25.03 -11.03 6.55
C GLY A 260 24.48 -12.08 7.53
N GLN A 261 24.53 -11.85 8.83
CA GLN A 261 24.00 -12.77 9.84
C GLN A 261 22.53 -12.47 10.13
N SER A 262 21.74 -13.51 10.43
CA SER A 262 20.34 -13.37 10.89
C SER A 262 20.22 -13.24 12.41
N ASP A 263 21.28 -13.58 13.15
CA ASP A 263 21.36 -13.50 14.60
C ASP A 263 22.78 -13.17 15.07
N VAL A 264 22.88 -12.56 16.25
CA VAL A 264 24.13 -12.22 16.94
C VAL A 264 23.95 -12.41 18.46
N GLY A 265 25.07 -12.59 19.16
CA GLY A 265 25.10 -12.79 20.62
C GLY A 265 24.74 -14.21 21.08
N PRO A 266 24.93 -14.51 22.37
CA PRO A 266 24.67 -15.84 22.94
C PRO A 266 23.20 -16.21 22.78
N ASP A 267 22.95 -17.49 22.48
CA ASP A 267 21.62 -18.04 22.26
C ASP A 267 20.75 -17.22 21.29
N LYS A 268 21.35 -16.52 20.32
CA LYS A 268 20.63 -15.63 19.39
C LYS A 268 19.88 -14.51 20.11
N SER A 269 20.50 -13.94 21.15
CA SER A 269 19.96 -12.84 21.97
C SER A 269 19.52 -11.63 21.16
N VAL A 270 20.10 -11.43 19.97
CA VAL A 270 19.60 -10.48 18.98
C VAL A 270 19.39 -11.19 17.66
N ALA A 271 18.17 -11.15 17.12
CA ALA A 271 17.84 -11.93 15.94
C ALA A 271 16.79 -11.23 15.07
N ILE A 272 16.90 -11.48 13.76
CA ILE A 272 15.91 -11.11 12.75
C ILE A 272 15.15 -12.35 12.36
N ARG A 273 13.81 -12.24 12.36
CA ARG A 273 12.91 -13.27 11.87
C ARG A 273 12.14 -12.72 10.69
N VAL A 274 12.18 -13.45 9.57
CA VAL A 274 11.40 -13.10 8.38
C VAL A 274 10.03 -13.74 8.51
N MET A 275 9.00 -12.89 8.57
CA MET A 275 7.61 -13.32 8.69
C MET A 275 6.93 -13.43 7.32
N ASP A 276 7.30 -12.54 6.41
CA ASP A 276 6.92 -12.58 5.00
C ASP A 276 8.11 -12.06 4.17
N PRO A 277 8.77 -12.90 3.36
CA PRO A 277 9.97 -12.51 2.62
C PRO A 277 9.79 -11.24 1.78
N GLY A 278 10.64 -10.24 2.06
CA GLY A 278 10.59 -8.94 1.38
C GLY A 278 9.46 -8.01 1.82
N LYS A 279 8.59 -8.45 2.73
CA LYS A 279 7.39 -7.70 3.13
C LYS A 279 7.24 -7.49 4.62
N HIS A 280 7.70 -8.42 5.46
CA HIS A 280 7.60 -8.32 6.92
C HIS A 280 8.76 -9.02 7.61
N VAL A 281 9.48 -8.28 8.44
CA VAL A 281 10.48 -8.83 9.36
C VAL A 281 10.25 -8.33 10.78
N GLU A 282 10.66 -9.15 11.75
CA GLU A 282 10.68 -8.83 13.16
C GLU A 282 12.12 -8.89 13.66
N ILE A 283 12.58 -7.86 14.36
CA ILE A 283 13.89 -7.81 15.00
C ILE A 283 13.65 -7.87 16.51
N TYR A 284 14.24 -8.85 17.18
CA TYR A 284 14.10 -9.03 18.62
C TYR A 284 15.43 -8.90 19.32
N LEU A 285 15.44 -8.10 20.37
CA LEU A 285 16.57 -7.87 21.27
C LEU A 285 16.17 -8.38 22.65
N ARG A 286 16.53 -9.64 22.93
CA ARG A 286 16.17 -10.35 24.18
C ARG A 286 16.68 -9.63 25.43
N PHE A 287 17.88 -9.05 25.34
CA PHE A 287 18.57 -8.44 26.47
C PHE A 287 17.93 -7.14 26.99
N ILE A 288 17.02 -6.55 26.21
CA ILE A 288 16.17 -5.41 26.60
C ILE A 288 14.69 -5.67 26.30
N ASP A 289 14.31 -6.95 26.13
CA ASP A 289 12.98 -7.43 25.69
C ASP A 289 12.25 -6.51 24.70
N THR A 290 12.97 -6.09 23.66
CA THR A 290 12.46 -5.14 22.67
C THR A 290 12.18 -5.86 21.36
N THR A 291 10.98 -5.67 20.82
CA THR A 291 10.58 -6.22 19.51
C THR A 291 10.27 -5.10 18.54
N ILE A 292 10.93 -5.09 17.39
CA ILE A 292 10.74 -4.14 16.30
C ILE A 292 10.08 -4.89 15.14
N ARG A 293 8.97 -4.39 14.61
CA ARG A 293 8.30 -4.91 13.42
C ARG A 293 8.47 -3.90 12.29
N VAL A 294 8.91 -4.38 11.13
CA VAL A 294 9.06 -3.57 9.92
C VAL A 294 8.35 -4.25 8.77
N ARG A 295 7.48 -3.51 8.08
CA ARG A 295 6.79 -4.03 6.89
C ARG A 295 6.91 -3.10 5.71
N GLN A 296 7.05 -3.66 4.53
CA GLN A 296 6.95 -2.91 3.28
C GLN A 296 5.53 -3.02 2.73
N ILE A 297 4.84 -1.89 2.62
CA ILE A 297 3.52 -1.76 2.00
C ILE A 297 3.66 -0.86 0.78
N GLY A 298 3.46 -1.45 -0.41
CA GLY A 298 3.81 -0.78 -1.66
C GLY A 298 5.29 -0.40 -1.68
N ARG A 299 5.57 0.91 -1.67
CA ARG A 299 6.92 1.47 -1.70
C ARG A 299 7.44 1.98 -0.35
N TYR A 300 6.62 1.90 0.69
CA TYR A 300 6.88 2.56 1.97
C TYR A 300 6.93 1.56 3.11
N PHE A 301 7.56 1.95 4.21
CA PHE A 301 7.65 1.14 5.41
C PHE A 301 6.64 1.56 6.46
N THR A 302 6.04 0.58 7.13
CA THR A 302 5.43 0.76 8.44
C THR A 302 6.38 0.23 9.52
N PHE A 303 6.34 0.84 10.69
CA PHE A 303 7.18 0.52 11.84
C PHE A 303 6.32 0.41 13.09
N ALA A 304 6.56 -0.63 13.89
CA ALA A 304 6.02 -0.75 15.24
C ALA A 304 7.10 -1.26 16.18
N ILE A 305 7.12 -0.78 17.42
CA ILE A 305 8.06 -1.23 18.45
C ILE A 305 7.32 -1.47 19.76
N LYS A 306 7.68 -2.56 20.43
CA LYS A 306 7.36 -2.86 21.84
C LYS A 306 8.64 -2.79 22.63
N MET A 307 8.66 -1.97 23.67
CA MET A 307 9.83 -1.78 24.53
C MET A 307 9.42 -1.71 26.00
N PRO A 308 10.17 -2.29 26.95
CA PRO A 308 9.90 -2.10 28.37
C PRO A 308 9.97 -0.62 28.76
N GLN A 309 9.03 -0.17 29.60
CA GLN A 309 8.97 1.21 30.10
C GLN A 309 10.31 1.63 30.73
N GLU A 310 10.94 0.75 31.50
CA GLU A 310 12.24 1.00 32.14
C GLU A 310 13.36 1.32 31.12
N ILE A 311 13.27 0.81 29.89
CA ILE A 311 14.24 1.07 28.81
C ILE A 311 13.89 2.34 28.05
N VAL A 312 12.60 2.65 27.88
CA VAL A 312 12.15 3.92 27.30
C VAL A 312 12.58 5.10 28.17
N GLU A 313 12.43 4.98 29.48
CA GLU A 313 12.79 6.02 30.47
C GLU A 313 14.31 6.23 30.61
N GLN A 314 15.13 5.33 30.06
CA GLN A 314 16.61 5.47 30.01
C GLN A 314 17.10 6.23 28.77
N SER A 315 16.22 6.92 28.04
CA SER A 315 16.60 7.72 26.88
C SER A 315 17.68 8.75 27.24
N VAL A 316 18.70 8.83 26.39
CA VAL A 316 19.88 9.72 26.56
C VAL A 316 19.48 11.17 26.31
N ASP A 317 20.12 12.10 27.03
CA ASP A 317 20.15 13.57 26.88
C ASP A 317 18.88 14.23 26.31
N ASP A 318 18.29 15.14 27.11
CA ASP A 318 17.10 15.95 26.75
C ASP A 318 17.25 16.70 25.40
N ASP A 319 18.48 16.93 24.94
CA ASP A 319 18.78 17.64 23.69
C ASP A 319 18.65 16.77 22.42
N THR A 320 18.48 15.44 22.54
CA THR A 320 18.33 14.56 21.37
C THR A 320 16.87 14.34 20.98
N GLN A 321 16.46 14.89 19.84
CA GLN A 321 15.10 14.73 19.31
C GLN A 321 14.81 13.26 18.95
N GLN A 322 13.80 12.67 19.60
CA GLN A 322 13.32 11.30 19.34
C GLN A 322 11.81 11.31 19.12
N LEU A 323 11.38 10.97 17.90
CA LEU A 323 9.96 11.04 17.56
C LEU A 323 9.09 10.15 18.47
N CYS A 324 9.52 8.94 18.81
CA CYS A 324 8.72 8.06 19.68
C CYS A 324 8.61 8.54 21.14
N VAL A 325 9.49 9.44 21.61
CA VAL A 325 9.51 9.89 23.00
C VAL A 325 8.87 11.27 23.14
N GLN A 326 9.32 12.25 22.36
CA GLN A 326 8.86 13.64 22.43
C GLN A 326 7.80 13.98 21.37
N GLY A 327 7.58 13.11 20.36
CA GLY A 327 6.79 13.45 19.19
C GLY A 327 7.57 14.27 18.16
N CYS A 328 6.86 14.78 17.17
CA CYS A 328 7.41 15.64 16.13
C CYS A 328 7.55 17.07 16.63
N PRO A 329 8.62 17.80 16.25
CA PRO A 329 8.73 19.23 16.52
C PRO A 329 7.49 19.98 16.03
N GLU A 330 7.05 21.01 16.74
CA GLU A 330 5.80 21.72 16.44
C GLU A 330 5.73 22.24 14.99
N GLN A 331 6.87 22.69 14.44
CA GLN A 331 6.98 23.16 13.05
C GLN A 331 6.80 22.05 12.00
N GLU A 332 7.01 20.80 12.39
CA GLU A 332 6.84 19.62 11.54
C GLU A 332 5.48 18.95 11.73
N GLN A 333 4.67 19.40 12.69
CA GLN A 333 3.34 18.85 12.92
C GLN A 333 2.32 19.39 11.91
N ILE A 334 1.51 18.49 11.37
CA ILE A 334 0.41 18.80 10.47
C ILE A 334 -0.90 18.75 11.26
N ASN A 335 -1.65 19.86 11.24
CA ASN A 335 -3.00 19.88 11.79
C ASN A 335 -3.96 19.17 10.82
N TYR A 336 -3.94 17.84 10.85
CA TYR A 336 -4.78 16.99 10.00
C TYR A 336 -6.28 17.22 10.25
N LYS A 337 -6.69 17.56 11.48
CA LYS A 337 -8.09 17.84 11.83
C LYS A 337 -8.63 19.05 11.05
N LYS A 338 -7.85 20.14 11.03
CA LYS A 338 -8.15 21.33 10.22
C LYS A 338 -8.20 20.98 8.73
N TYR A 339 -7.23 20.20 8.26
CA TYR A 339 -7.18 19.76 6.85
C TYR A 339 -8.42 18.96 6.43
N LEU A 340 -8.84 17.99 7.25
CA LEU A 340 -10.02 17.16 7.00
C LEU A 340 -11.31 17.98 7.04
N ALA A 341 -11.40 19.01 7.89
CA ALA A 341 -12.55 19.92 7.96
C ALA A 341 -12.63 20.91 6.78
N GLU A 342 -11.49 21.48 6.36
CA GLU A 342 -11.44 22.53 5.33
C GLU A 342 -11.58 21.98 3.91
N LYS A 343 -11.01 20.81 3.61
CA LYS A 343 -11.08 20.24 2.26
C LYS A 343 -12.44 19.67 1.86
N ARG A 344 -13.35 19.39 2.81
CA ARG A 344 -14.76 19.17 2.48
C ARG A 344 -15.42 20.42 1.86
N LYS A 345 -14.92 21.62 2.18
CA LYS A 345 -15.48 22.90 1.68
C LYS A 345 -14.84 23.38 0.36
N ILE A 346 -13.57 23.02 0.09
CA ILE A 346 -12.88 23.35 -1.18
C ILE A 346 -13.42 22.54 -2.36
N LEU A 347 -14.11 21.42 -2.11
CA LEU A 347 -14.82 20.65 -3.15
C LEU A 347 -15.89 21.49 -3.91
N ASP A 348 -16.33 22.62 -3.36
CA ASP A 348 -17.23 23.55 -4.06
C ASP A 348 -16.50 24.64 -4.89
N LEU A 349 -15.20 24.88 -4.67
CA LEU A 349 -14.46 25.96 -5.34
C LEU A 349 -12.96 25.63 -5.49
N HIS A 350 -12.57 25.17 -6.70
CA HIS A 350 -11.20 24.94 -7.22
C HIS A 350 -10.44 23.66 -6.81
N VAL A 351 -10.35 22.76 -7.79
CA VAL A 351 -9.65 21.46 -7.82
C VAL A 351 -8.16 21.68 -8.09
N GLY A 352 -7.28 21.33 -7.14
CA GLY A 352 -5.83 21.40 -7.34
C GLY A 352 -5.02 20.38 -6.53
N ASP A 353 -5.41 20.14 -5.27
CA ASP A 353 -4.63 19.30 -4.33
C ASP A 353 -5.39 18.08 -3.78
N ILE A 354 -6.59 17.78 -4.29
CA ILE A 354 -7.40 16.63 -3.83
C ILE A 354 -7.32 15.54 -4.89
N LEU A 355 -6.74 14.40 -4.53
CA LEU A 355 -6.55 13.27 -5.46
C LEU A 355 -7.65 12.22 -5.31
N MET A 356 -8.29 12.18 -4.13
CA MET A 356 -9.44 11.34 -3.83
C MET A 356 -10.40 12.14 -2.95
N THR A 357 -11.71 12.02 -3.19
CA THR A 357 -12.71 12.73 -2.39
C THR A 357 -12.76 12.17 -0.96
N SER A 358 -13.15 13.01 0.00
CA SER A 358 -13.25 12.60 1.42
C SER A 358 -14.19 11.40 1.60
N ASP A 359 -15.29 11.34 0.86
CA ASP A 359 -16.26 10.24 0.94
C ASP A 359 -15.69 8.93 0.38
N GLN A 360 -15.01 9.00 -0.77
CA GLN A 360 -14.33 7.83 -1.35
C GLN A 360 -13.23 7.31 -0.44
N ALA A 361 -12.42 8.21 0.12
CA ALA A 361 -11.36 7.87 1.07
C ALA A 361 -11.93 7.23 2.35
N SER A 362 -12.97 7.84 2.92
CA SER A 362 -13.67 7.33 4.12
C SER A 362 -14.22 5.94 3.89
N GLU A 363 -14.81 5.67 2.72
CA GLU A 363 -15.34 4.37 2.37
C GLU A 363 -14.26 3.28 2.29
N LEU A 364 -13.11 3.59 1.66
CA LEU A 364 -12.00 2.65 1.56
C LEU A 364 -11.34 2.38 2.93
N CYS A 365 -11.18 3.42 3.75
CA CYS A 365 -10.61 3.27 5.09
C CYS A 365 -11.54 2.48 6.01
N ARG A 366 -12.86 2.68 5.93
CA ARG A 366 -13.84 1.89 6.67
C ARG A 366 -13.81 0.40 6.28
N LYS A 367 -13.68 0.10 4.99
CA LYS A 367 -13.51 -1.28 4.49
C LYS A 367 -12.24 -1.95 5.01
N SER A 368 -11.23 -1.15 5.36
CA SER A 368 -9.95 -1.62 5.89
C SER A 368 -9.96 -1.82 7.42
N GLN A 369 -11.14 -1.66 8.05
CA GLN A 369 -11.38 -1.96 9.46
C GLN A 369 -10.49 -1.17 10.43
N VAL A 370 -10.07 0.03 10.03
CA VAL A 370 -9.38 0.98 10.91
C VAL A 370 -10.36 1.97 11.53
N VAL A 371 -10.08 2.38 12.76
CA VAL A 371 -10.94 3.27 13.56
C VAL A 371 -10.16 4.43 14.15
N ASP A 372 -10.87 5.47 14.56
CA ASP A 372 -10.38 6.64 15.28
C ASP A 372 -9.17 7.30 14.60
N PHE A 373 -8.03 7.44 15.29
CA PHE A 373 -6.83 8.05 14.72
C PHE A 373 -6.37 7.35 13.44
N TYR A 374 -6.36 6.01 13.42
CA TYR A 374 -5.93 5.24 12.25
C TYR A 374 -6.89 5.42 11.07
N PHE A 375 -8.18 5.63 11.35
CA PHE A 375 -9.16 5.99 10.33
C PHE A 375 -8.89 7.38 9.76
N ASP A 376 -8.69 8.39 10.61
CA ASP A 376 -8.44 9.77 10.14
C ASP A 376 -7.14 9.87 9.34
N SER A 377 -6.08 9.21 9.83
CA SER A 377 -4.80 9.06 9.14
C SER A 377 -4.96 8.42 7.77
N CYS A 378 -5.66 7.28 7.69
CA CYS A 378 -5.94 6.63 6.42
C CYS A 378 -6.69 7.56 5.45
N VAL A 379 -7.71 8.28 5.92
CA VAL A 379 -8.47 9.20 5.07
C VAL A 379 -7.60 10.35 4.60
N PHE A 380 -6.78 10.92 5.49
CA PHE A 380 -5.84 11.98 5.18
C PHE A 380 -4.86 11.52 4.08
N ASP A 381 -4.20 10.38 4.25
CA ASP A 381 -3.27 9.79 3.28
C ASP A 381 -3.91 9.59 1.91
N LEU A 382 -5.12 9.04 1.85
CA LEU A 382 -5.82 8.83 0.58
C LEU A 382 -6.18 10.14 -0.11
N MET A 383 -6.61 11.15 0.66
CA MET A 383 -6.95 12.46 0.11
C MET A 383 -5.71 13.21 -0.41
N THR A 384 -4.57 13.10 0.29
CA THR A 384 -3.32 13.80 -0.02
C THR A 384 -2.49 13.11 -1.11
N THR A 385 -2.57 11.78 -1.23
CA THR A 385 -1.70 11.00 -2.13
C THR A 385 -2.45 10.24 -3.23
N GLY A 386 -3.71 9.88 -3.00
CA GLY A 386 -4.48 8.98 -3.86
C GLY A 386 -4.00 7.52 -3.85
N ASP A 387 -2.98 7.17 -3.06
CA ASP A 387 -2.42 5.82 -3.03
C ASP A 387 -3.19 4.91 -2.07
N LYS A 388 -3.90 3.93 -2.63
CA LYS A 388 -4.68 2.96 -1.87
C LYS A 388 -3.84 2.08 -0.93
N ASN A 389 -2.52 1.97 -1.14
CA ASN A 389 -1.64 1.22 -0.24
C ASN A 389 -1.68 1.72 1.20
N PHE A 390 -2.01 3.00 1.42
CA PHE A 390 -2.13 3.55 2.78
C PHE A 390 -3.29 2.96 3.60
N THR A 391 -4.31 2.40 2.93
CA THR A 391 -5.34 1.60 3.62
C THR A 391 -4.76 0.37 4.29
N ILE A 392 -3.88 -0.34 3.57
CA ILE A 392 -3.19 -1.53 4.05
C ILE A 392 -2.17 -1.14 5.12
N ALA A 393 -1.47 -0.01 4.94
CA ALA A 393 -0.48 0.48 5.89
C ALA A 393 -1.11 0.78 7.27
N ALA A 394 -2.25 1.46 7.28
CA ALA A 394 -2.99 1.76 8.52
C ALA A 394 -3.50 0.49 9.19
N HIS A 395 -4.17 -0.40 8.43
CA HIS A 395 -4.67 -1.67 8.95
C HIS A 395 -3.56 -2.53 9.55
N GLN A 396 -2.46 -2.67 8.80
CA GLN A 396 -1.38 -3.56 9.19
C GLN A 396 -0.61 -3.05 10.41
N LEU A 397 -0.50 -1.73 10.61
CA LEU A 397 0.07 -1.20 11.84
C LEU A 397 -0.79 -1.55 13.06
N VAL A 398 -2.11 -1.46 12.96
CA VAL A 398 -3.04 -1.84 14.05
C VAL A 398 -2.87 -3.32 14.39
N GLU A 399 -2.77 -4.18 13.38
CA GLU A 399 -2.49 -5.61 13.56
C GLU A 399 -1.13 -5.86 14.24
N ASP A 400 -0.08 -5.14 13.82
CA ASP A 400 1.25 -5.28 14.40
C ASP A 400 1.29 -4.82 15.87
N LEU A 401 0.63 -3.71 16.21
CA LEU A 401 0.50 -3.24 17.59
C LEU A 401 -0.31 -4.24 18.44
N THR A 402 -1.41 -4.77 17.90
CA THR A 402 -2.24 -5.78 18.58
C THR A 402 -1.47 -7.07 18.84
N ALA A 403 -0.67 -7.53 17.87
CA ALA A 403 0.17 -8.70 18.00
C ALA A 403 1.29 -8.49 19.04
N LEU A 404 1.83 -7.28 19.14
CA LEU A 404 2.81 -6.93 20.17
C LEU A 404 2.20 -6.85 21.57
N THR A 405 0.96 -6.35 21.70
CA THR A 405 0.25 -6.26 22.98
C THR A 405 -1.26 -6.37 22.80
N PRO A 406 -1.85 -7.51 23.19
CA PRO A 406 -3.29 -7.69 23.15
C PRO A 406 -4.00 -6.62 23.98
N GLY A 407 -4.97 -5.93 23.36
CA GLY A 407 -5.78 -4.91 24.02
C GLY A 407 -5.32 -3.47 23.81
N ILE A 408 -4.18 -3.22 23.15
CA ILE A 408 -3.70 -1.87 22.85
C ILE A 408 -4.66 -1.04 21.97
N VAL A 409 -5.51 -1.72 21.18
CA VAL A 409 -6.52 -1.09 20.32
C VAL A 409 -7.82 -0.79 21.07
N LYS A 410 -8.03 -1.38 22.27
CA LYS A 410 -9.22 -1.11 23.09
C LYS A 410 -9.27 0.32 23.63
N THR A 411 -8.18 1.07 23.53
CA THR A 411 -8.11 2.49 23.92
C THR A 411 -8.68 3.43 22.86
N GLN A 412 -8.96 2.94 21.64
CA GLN A 412 -9.50 3.75 20.54
C GLN A 412 -11.03 3.72 20.54
N GLU A 413 -11.65 4.83 20.16
CA GLU A 413 -13.09 4.88 19.92
C GLU A 413 -13.45 4.12 18.64
N ASN A 414 -14.61 3.46 18.60
CA ASN A 414 -15.07 2.79 17.37
C ASN A 414 -15.67 3.80 16.37
N ARG A 415 -14.87 4.80 15.98
CA ARG A 415 -15.27 5.90 15.12
C ARG A 415 -14.71 5.71 13.71
N THR A 416 -15.58 5.84 12.72
CA THR A 416 -15.22 5.75 11.28
C THR A 416 -15.85 6.89 10.47
N TYR A 417 -15.95 8.08 11.06
CA TYR A 417 -16.56 9.26 10.45
C TYR A 417 -15.82 10.54 10.89
N LEU A 418 -15.87 11.57 10.04
CA LEU A 418 -15.12 12.83 10.23
C LEU A 418 -15.96 14.00 10.77
N THR A 419 -17.25 13.77 11.08
CA THR A 419 -18.17 14.83 11.54
C THR A 419 -17.68 15.65 12.75
N PRO A 420 -16.89 15.10 13.72
CA PRO A 420 -16.41 15.91 14.85
C PRO A 420 -15.56 17.11 14.41
N TYR A 421 -14.88 17.04 13.27
CA TYR A 421 -14.03 18.14 12.79
C TYR A 421 -14.82 19.25 12.09
N GLU A 422 -16.03 18.95 11.64
CA GLU A 422 -16.92 19.94 11.01
C GLU A 422 -17.52 20.90 12.04
N GLU A 423 -17.71 20.42 13.27
CA GLU A 423 -18.25 21.18 14.40
C GLU A 423 -17.19 22.06 15.09
N ILE A 424 -15.94 21.59 15.14
CA ILE A 424 -14.80 22.28 15.80
C ILE A 424 -14.23 23.41 14.93
N HIS A 425 -14.29 23.26 13.60
CA HIS A 425 -13.95 24.32 12.64
C HIS A 425 -15.21 24.73 11.85
N PRO A 426 -16.19 25.38 12.53
CA PRO A 426 -17.37 25.89 11.86
C PRO A 426 -16.89 26.87 10.79
N SER A 427 -17.32 26.64 9.56
CA SER A 427 -17.10 27.62 8.51
C SER A 427 -17.71 28.94 8.96
N SER A 428 -16.94 30.01 8.94
CA SER A 428 -17.42 31.35 8.61
C SER A 428 -17.89 31.41 7.14
N GLY A 429 -18.68 30.42 6.73
CA GLY A 429 -19.42 30.39 5.50
C GLY A 429 -20.82 30.77 5.90
N CYS A 430 -21.31 31.91 5.39
CA CYS A 430 -22.72 32.22 5.44
C CYS A 430 -23.48 30.98 4.97
N ARG A 431 -24.12 30.27 5.89
CA ARG A 431 -25.34 29.55 5.54
C ARG A 431 -26.30 30.65 5.12
N LEU A 432 -26.43 30.87 3.81
CA LEU A 432 -27.70 31.34 3.28
C LEU A 432 -28.71 30.27 3.71
N LYS A 433 -29.30 30.48 4.89
CA LYS A 433 -30.54 29.82 5.27
C LYS A 433 -31.50 30.19 4.16
N SER A 434 -31.76 29.22 3.30
CA SER A 434 -32.83 29.23 2.30
C SER A 434 -34.20 29.14 2.99
N ASP A 435 -34.40 29.91 4.06
CA ASP A 435 -35.65 30.03 4.80
C ASP A 435 -35.59 31.40 5.47
N PHE A 436 -35.88 32.42 4.69
CA PHE A 436 -36.52 33.69 5.06
C PHE A 436 -36.35 34.60 3.84
N ILE A 437 -37.23 34.45 2.85
CA ILE A 437 -37.55 35.56 1.96
C ILE A 437 -38.24 36.58 2.88
N PRO A 438 -37.62 37.73 3.21
CA PRO A 438 -38.32 38.71 3.99
C PRO A 438 -39.47 39.23 3.13
N TRP A 439 -40.69 39.17 3.64
CA TRP A 439 -41.90 39.73 3.01
C TRP A 439 -41.75 41.21 2.60
N THR A 440 -40.67 41.88 3.00
CA THR A 440 -40.30 43.22 2.56
C THR A 440 -39.84 43.29 1.10
N CYS A 441 -39.25 42.23 0.53
CA CYS A 441 -38.87 42.21 -0.89
C CYS A 441 -40.09 41.95 -1.80
N ALA A 442 -41.07 41.16 -1.34
CA ALA A 442 -42.32 40.93 -2.09
C ALA A 442 -43.18 42.21 -2.16
N LEU A 443 -43.20 43.02 -1.09
CA LEU A 443 -43.88 44.32 -1.06
C LEU A 443 -43.20 45.38 -1.94
N ALA A 444 -41.87 45.37 -2.03
CA ALA A 444 -41.15 46.29 -2.92
C ALA A 444 -41.42 46.00 -4.41
N VAL A 445 -41.50 44.73 -4.79
CA VAL A 445 -41.83 44.35 -6.18
C VAL A 445 -43.29 44.67 -6.51
N LEU A 446 -44.23 44.48 -5.57
CA LEU A 446 -45.64 44.84 -5.77
C LEU A 446 -45.87 46.36 -5.85
N LEU A 447 -45.10 47.16 -5.11
CA LEU A 447 -45.15 48.63 -5.20
C LEU A 447 -44.51 49.16 -6.49
N CYS A 448 -43.48 48.50 -7.03
CA CYS A 448 -42.94 48.84 -8.34
C CYS A 448 -43.93 48.55 -9.48
N PHE A 449 -44.70 47.46 -9.41
CA PHE A 449 -45.75 47.18 -10.41
C PHE A 449 -46.98 48.09 -10.29
N LEU A 450 -47.26 48.64 -9.10
CA LEU A 450 -48.38 49.58 -8.92
C LEU A 450 -48.04 51.03 -9.31
N PHE A 451 -46.76 51.42 -9.34
CA PHE A 451 -46.34 52.76 -9.78
C PHE A 451 -46.04 52.87 -11.28
N ASP A 452 -45.88 51.77 -12.01
CA ASP A 452 -45.61 51.77 -13.45
C ASP A 452 -46.89 51.76 -14.34
N GLN A 453 -48.07 51.81 -13.73
CA GLN A 453 -49.37 51.88 -14.44
C GLN A 453 -49.99 53.29 -14.47
N ARG A 454 -49.23 54.34 -14.12
CA ARG A 454 -49.75 55.73 -14.09
C ARG A 454 -49.11 56.71 -15.07
N ASN A 455 -48.32 56.22 -16.04
CA ASN A 455 -47.88 57.00 -17.18
C ASN A 455 -47.97 56.17 -18.48
N SER A 456 -49.20 55.97 -18.95
CA SER A 456 -49.54 55.79 -20.36
C SER A 456 -50.92 56.38 -20.60
#